data_AF-A0AAW3HIT2-F1
#
_entry.id   AF-A0AAW3HIT2-F1
#
_cell.length_a   1.000
_cell.length_b   1.000
_cell.length_c   1.000
_cell.angle_alpha   90.00
_cell.angle_beta   90.00
_cell.angle_gamma   90.00
#
_symmetry.space_group_name_H-M   'P 1'
#
loop_
_entity.id
_entity.type
_entity.pdbx_description
1 polymer ?
#
loop_
_entity_poly.entity_id
_entity_poly.type
_entity_poly.pdbx_seq_one_letter_code
_entity_poly.pdbx_strand_id
1 'polypeptide(L)'
;MGYRTDNYGRGQALENDKTTTGARCIASITDSTEFGRRILRVGDKTTPCPKCGKQGVIVSGEERVKFHGVPVAVHGSKVHCDCPSGSNRVIAPAGQWLGRGRDPVDVAREEHAARLATEKQADEKRREEERERNRVFAKSCLRGVGCNDAGDQREPHTNFADMAFFQAMPASDPMTDSDTPQHAQTVKKEKPEDIPKPKKRSALYRWWNGNHEVMDYQAAVAAAAAASRAQTATAGASLLDLISGRALTYGTWAVRGASGLGEVVAAGAGAPVAGLLVGMMPGRLNDGEQDFIDRMRLAQMREAPSRVRYTWENDSRGNPVPHGWHTPPGRDNVRVRKMEYDSSAQAYTFTTEEEPRITIVWTPDRTGEEKPWNTGNQARPVLPNPVIVDPLPDNTGRTATTSPMPEEKSFADYILILPFPDLPPIYIYLSKPPVEFLEVELYSDFKCRSRQGIYEADHMPSAAAVRSALLRENPRLSKKLVDEMAQNVAAIVVPKEIHQKLSETYGGRNSPVQIELDSKNLRAAVDRNLDAIRPALKANGATETQIEAAKAKMHELNRNVGLYE
;
A
#
# COMPACT_ATOMS: atom_id res chain seq x y z
N MET A 1 -40.11 -27.79 40.85
CA MET A 1 -40.62 -26.74 39.94
C MET A 1 -40.58 -27.30 38.53
N GLY A 2 -41.54 -26.96 37.68
CA GLY A 2 -41.65 -27.55 36.34
C GLY A 2 -42.87 -27.02 35.61
N TYR A 3 -43.11 -27.57 34.42
CA TYR A 3 -44.29 -27.26 33.62
C TYR A 3 -45.51 -27.99 34.16
N ARG A 4 -46.65 -27.29 34.18
CA ARG A 4 -47.95 -27.86 34.57
C ARG A 4 -48.24 -29.09 33.72
N THR A 5 -48.61 -30.17 34.40
CA THR A 5 -48.97 -31.45 33.80
C THR A 5 -50.13 -31.27 32.82
N ASP A 6 -49.97 -31.82 31.61
CA ASP A 6 -51.01 -31.85 30.59
C ASP A 6 -51.85 -33.13 30.71
N ASN A 7 -53.13 -32.96 30.98
CA ASN A 7 -54.12 -34.01 30.97
C ASN A 7 -54.96 -33.90 29.69
N TYR A 8 -54.47 -34.53 28.62
CA TYR A 8 -55.13 -34.64 27.32
C TYR A 8 -55.47 -33.29 26.66
N GLY A 9 -54.49 -32.39 26.57
CA GLY A 9 -54.61 -31.05 25.98
C GLY A 9 -55.14 -29.99 26.95
N ARG A 10 -55.28 -30.31 28.25
CA ARG A 10 -55.79 -29.40 29.28
C ARG A 10 -54.92 -29.50 30.52
N GLY A 11 -54.42 -28.37 31.01
CA GLY A 11 -53.53 -28.35 32.16
C GLY A 11 -54.25 -28.75 33.45
N GLN A 12 -53.58 -29.55 34.28
CA GLN A 12 -54.06 -29.96 35.60
C GLN A 12 -54.29 -28.75 36.50
N ALA A 13 -55.49 -28.60 37.07
CA ALA A 13 -55.77 -27.50 37.98
C ALA A 13 -55.18 -27.78 39.37
N LEU A 14 -54.59 -26.75 39.96
CA LEU A 14 -53.91 -26.77 41.24
C LEU A 14 -54.46 -25.70 42.16
N GLU A 15 -54.39 -25.93 43.46
CA GLU A 15 -54.81 -24.99 44.49
C GLU A 15 -54.29 -23.58 44.21
N ASN A 16 -55.13 -22.57 44.41
CA ASN A 16 -54.92 -21.16 44.10
C ASN A 16 -54.96 -20.77 42.62
N ASP A 17 -55.20 -21.71 41.70
CA ASP A 17 -55.57 -21.33 40.33
C ASP A 17 -56.83 -20.47 40.36
N LYS A 18 -56.89 -19.53 39.41
CA LYS A 18 -58.02 -18.62 39.30
C LYS A 18 -59.09 -19.21 38.41
N THR A 19 -60.31 -18.75 38.61
CA THR A 19 -61.40 -18.95 37.66
C THR A 19 -61.55 -17.73 36.75
N THR A 20 -62.33 -17.83 35.68
CA THR A 20 -62.67 -16.71 34.77
C THR A 20 -63.39 -15.55 35.45
N THR A 21 -63.89 -15.74 36.67
CA THR A 21 -64.46 -14.68 37.50
C THR A 21 -63.45 -14.06 38.48
N GLY A 22 -62.25 -14.63 38.58
CA GLY A 22 -61.19 -14.19 39.50
C GLY A 22 -61.19 -14.89 40.87
N ALA A 23 -62.13 -15.82 41.13
CA ALA A 23 -62.13 -16.61 42.35
C ALA A 23 -60.93 -17.57 42.39
N ARG A 24 -60.39 -17.88 43.57
CA ARG A 24 -59.29 -18.84 43.75
C ARG A 24 -59.84 -20.21 44.11
N CYS A 25 -59.35 -21.25 43.46
CA CYS A 25 -59.74 -22.63 43.74
C CYS A 25 -59.03 -23.16 44.99
N ILE A 26 -59.73 -23.97 45.79
CA ILE A 26 -59.30 -24.49 47.10
C ILE A 26 -59.41 -26.01 47.07
N ALA A 27 -58.27 -26.69 47.13
CA ALA A 27 -58.21 -28.15 47.09
C ALA A 27 -58.65 -28.78 48.42
N SER A 28 -59.47 -29.84 48.34
CA SER A 28 -59.88 -30.63 49.51
C SER A 28 -58.83 -31.64 49.96
N ILE A 29 -58.03 -32.16 49.03
CA ILE A 29 -57.00 -33.17 49.33
C ILE A 29 -55.78 -32.55 49.99
N THR A 30 -55.06 -33.34 50.77
CA THR A 30 -53.91 -32.89 51.58
C THR A 30 -52.59 -33.56 51.21
N ASP A 31 -52.62 -34.72 50.55
CA ASP A 31 -51.46 -35.59 50.32
C ASP A 31 -50.94 -35.60 48.88
N SER A 32 -51.76 -35.14 47.91
CA SER A 32 -51.40 -35.16 46.49
C SER A 32 -51.10 -33.74 46.00
N THR A 33 -49.85 -33.49 45.63
CA THR A 33 -49.38 -32.16 45.21
C THR A 33 -48.58 -32.21 43.92
N GLU A 34 -48.62 -31.10 43.18
CA GLU A 34 -47.76 -30.83 42.04
C GLU A 34 -46.99 -29.53 42.32
N PHE A 35 -45.66 -29.61 42.32
CA PHE A 35 -44.76 -28.50 42.66
C PHE A 35 -45.13 -27.74 43.96
N GLY A 36 -45.63 -28.46 44.97
CA GLY A 36 -46.01 -27.91 46.27
C GLY A 36 -47.41 -27.30 46.33
N ARG A 37 -48.23 -27.45 45.27
CA ARG A 37 -49.64 -27.02 45.24
C ARG A 37 -50.54 -28.25 45.17
N ARG A 38 -51.61 -28.28 45.97
CA ARG A 38 -52.52 -29.43 46.07
C ARG A 38 -53.37 -29.57 44.80
N ILE A 39 -53.58 -30.79 44.30
CA ILE A 39 -54.31 -31.03 43.05
C ILE A 39 -55.81 -30.77 43.25
N LEU A 40 -56.45 -30.08 42.30
CA LEU A 40 -57.90 -29.83 42.33
C LEU A 40 -58.68 -30.95 41.67
N ARG A 41 -59.84 -31.27 42.21
CA ARG A 41 -60.75 -32.32 41.73
C ARG A 41 -62.18 -31.80 41.62
N VAL A 42 -63.03 -32.55 40.94
CA VAL A 42 -64.47 -32.30 40.95
C VAL A 42 -64.98 -32.31 42.39
N GLY A 43 -65.79 -31.33 42.77
CA GLY A 43 -66.29 -31.11 44.13
C GLY A 43 -65.48 -30.11 44.95
N ASP A 44 -64.26 -29.75 44.53
CA ASP A 44 -63.46 -28.73 45.22
C ASP A 44 -64.10 -27.34 45.11
N LYS A 45 -63.91 -26.55 46.15
CA LYS A 45 -64.56 -25.24 46.30
C LYS A 45 -63.67 -24.12 45.81
N THR A 46 -64.24 -22.95 45.57
CA THR A 46 -63.48 -21.71 45.35
C THR A 46 -63.66 -20.75 46.52
N THR A 47 -62.90 -19.66 46.55
CA THR A 47 -63.29 -18.45 47.30
C THR A 47 -64.62 -17.92 46.75
N PRO A 48 -65.32 -17.03 47.48
CA PRO A 48 -66.49 -16.33 46.95
C PRO A 48 -66.22 -15.74 45.56
N CYS A 49 -67.14 -15.98 44.63
CA CYS A 49 -67.07 -15.49 43.26
C CYS A 49 -67.11 -13.96 43.28
N PRO A 50 -66.12 -13.26 42.71
CA PRO A 50 -66.12 -11.79 42.69
C PRO A 50 -67.33 -11.18 41.96
N LYS A 51 -68.03 -11.94 41.11
CA LYS A 51 -69.21 -11.46 40.36
C LYS A 51 -70.53 -11.63 41.11
N CYS A 52 -70.74 -12.73 41.84
CA CYS A 52 -72.02 -13.02 42.49
C CYS A 52 -71.94 -13.21 44.02
N GLY A 53 -70.74 -13.13 44.61
CA GLY A 53 -70.52 -13.24 46.06
C GLY A 53 -70.70 -14.65 46.65
N LYS A 54 -71.19 -15.64 45.90
CA LYS A 54 -71.35 -17.01 46.38
C LYS A 54 -70.09 -17.85 46.21
N GLN A 55 -69.92 -18.83 47.10
CA GLN A 55 -68.86 -19.83 46.98
C GLN A 55 -69.10 -20.72 45.75
N GLY A 56 -68.08 -20.87 44.90
CA GLY A 56 -68.15 -21.76 43.75
C GLY A 56 -67.77 -23.20 44.07
N VAL A 57 -68.27 -24.15 43.28
CA VAL A 57 -67.89 -25.57 43.31
C VAL A 57 -67.48 -26.01 41.90
N ILE A 58 -66.34 -26.69 41.76
CA ILE A 58 -65.89 -27.26 40.48
C ILE A 58 -66.75 -28.49 40.18
N VAL A 59 -67.48 -28.47 39.06
CA VAL A 59 -68.49 -29.50 38.72
C VAL A 59 -68.12 -30.36 37.50
N SER A 60 -66.97 -30.14 36.88
CA SER A 60 -66.49 -30.98 35.77
C SER A 60 -64.98 -31.17 35.81
N GLY A 61 -64.49 -32.29 35.32
CA GLY A 61 -63.07 -32.64 35.30
C GLY A 61 -62.66 -33.45 34.07
N GLU A 62 -61.48 -34.06 34.13
CA GLU A 62 -61.00 -35.06 33.18
C GLU A 62 -61.22 -36.46 33.75
N GLU A 63 -62.23 -37.18 33.23
CA GLU A 63 -62.66 -38.48 33.75
C GLU A 63 -61.59 -39.57 33.68
N ARG A 64 -60.65 -39.44 32.74
CA ARG A 64 -59.56 -40.39 32.56
C ARG A 64 -58.49 -40.30 33.65
N VAL A 65 -58.43 -39.20 34.39
CA VAL A 65 -57.42 -38.96 35.44
C VAL A 65 -58.12 -38.74 36.77
N LYS A 66 -57.94 -39.68 37.71
CA LYS A 66 -58.61 -39.67 39.01
C LYS A 66 -57.61 -39.70 40.15
N PHE A 67 -57.83 -38.86 41.14
CA PHE A 67 -57.10 -38.88 42.42
C PHE A 67 -58.09 -39.20 43.53
N HIS A 68 -57.78 -40.23 44.32
CA HIS A 68 -58.69 -40.79 45.34
C HIS A 68 -60.10 -41.07 44.77
N GLY A 69 -60.16 -41.67 43.57
CA GLY A 69 -61.41 -42.04 42.89
C GLY A 69 -62.21 -40.89 42.25
N VAL A 70 -61.79 -39.63 42.42
CA VAL A 70 -62.51 -38.45 41.90
C VAL A 70 -61.77 -37.84 40.70
N PRO A 71 -62.46 -37.48 39.60
CA PRO A 71 -61.85 -36.83 38.44
C PRO A 71 -61.12 -35.53 38.78
N VAL A 72 -59.97 -35.31 38.15
CA VAL A 72 -59.16 -34.09 38.30
C VAL A 72 -59.82 -32.91 37.60
N ALA A 73 -59.82 -31.75 38.24
CA ALA A 73 -60.19 -30.49 37.59
C ALA A 73 -59.05 -30.07 36.65
N VAL A 74 -59.37 -29.58 35.46
CA VAL A 74 -58.39 -29.18 34.44
C VAL A 74 -58.76 -27.81 33.87
N HIS A 75 -57.91 -27.24 33.01
CA HIS A 75 -58.23 -26.01 32.28
C HIS A 75 -59.63 -26.09 31.64
N GLY A 76 -60.45 -25.05 31.85
CA GLY A 76 -61.80 -24.97 31.30
C GLY A 76 -62.87 -25.74 32.08
N SER A 77 -62.51 -26.46 33.16
CA SER A 77 -63.46 -27.09 34.08
C SER A 77 -64.49 -26.07 34.58
N LYS A 78 -65.77 -26.42 34.51
CA LYS A 78 -66.89 -25.57 34.90
C LYS A 78 -66.95 -25.41 36.42
N VAL A 79 -67.20 -24.18 36.85
CA VAL A 79 -67.45 -23.83 38.26
C VAL A 79 -68.88 -23.37 38.40
N HIS A 80 -69.64 -24.04 39.26
CA HIS A 80 -71.02 -23.68 39.56
C HIS A 80 -71.07 -22.68 40.72
N CYS A 81 -71.80 -21.58 40.53
CA CYS A 81 -72.14 -20.51 41.47
C CYS A 81 -73.37 -19.77 40.89
N ASP A 82 -73.84 -18.69 41.52
CA ASP A 82 -75.02 -17.92 41.04
C ASP A 82 -74.79 -17.14 39.72
N CYS A 83 -73.64 -17.30 39.05
CA CYS A 83 -73.43 -16.78 37.70
C CYS A 83 -74.10 -17.70 36.64
N PRO A 84 -74.46 -17.18 35.45
CA PRO A 84 -75.02 -18.01 34.37
C PRO A 84 -74.20 -19.26 34.09
N SER A 85 -74.85 -20.41 33.95
CA SER A 85 -74.20 -21.72 33.79
C SER A 85 -73.14 -21.71 32.69
N GLY A 86 -71.92 -22.14 33.02
CA GLY A 86 -70.80 -22.21 32.08
C GLY A 86 -69.98 -20.93 31.90
N SER A 87 -70.39 -19.81 32.53
CA SER A 87 -69.64 -18.53 32.51
C SER A 87 -68.40 -18.50 33.42
N ASN A 88 -68.36 -19.38 34.43
CA ASN A 88 -67.25 -19.49 35.36
C ASN A 88 -66.47 -20.79 35.10
N ARG A 89 -65.17 -20.69 34.82
CA ARG A 89 -64.31 -21.82 34.47
C ARG A 89 -62.95 -21.71 35.11
N VAL A 90 -62.31 -22.83 35.42
CA VAL A 90 -60.94 -22.88 35.96
C VAL A 90 -59.91 -22.50 34.89
N ILE A 91 -58.95 -21.65 35.24
CA ILE A 91 -57.85 -21.21 34.38
C ILE A 91 -56.57 -21.91 34.83
N ALA A 92 -56.18 -22.96 34.11
CA ALA A 92 -54.98 -23.75 34.36
C ALA A 92 -54.28 -24.16 33.05
N PRO A 93 -53.76 -23.24 32.22
CA PRO A 93 -53.26 -23.56 30.88
C PRO A 93 -52.20 -24.67 30.88
N ALA A 94 -52.31 -25.63 29.95
CA ALA A 94 -51.30 -26.67 29.77
C ALA A 94 -49.94 -26.05 29.39
N GLY A 95 -48.83 -26.66 29.81
CA GLY A 95 -47.49 -26.18 29.49
C GLY A 95 -47.06 -24.88 30.19
N GLN A 96 -47.83 -24.38 31.16
CA GLN A 96 -47.45 -23.21 31.96
C GLN A 96 -46.29 -23.54 32.91
N TRP A 97 -45.22 -22.74 32.92
CA TRP A 97 -44.17 -22.82 33.94
C TRP A 97 -44.69 -22.44 35.33
N LEU A 98 -44.51 -23.33 36.32
CA LEU A 98 -44.98 -23.14 37.70
C LEU A 98 -43.85 -22.88 38.71
N GLY A 99 -42.62 -22.61 38.25
CA GLY A 99 -41.49 -22.26 39.10
C GLY A 99 -41.45 -20.80 39.53
N ARG A 100 -40.52 -20.46 40.43
CA ARG A 100 -40.24 -19.06 40.78
C ARG A 100 -39.45 -18.39 39.65
N GLY A 101 -39.84 -17.17 39.27
CA GLY A 101 -39.15 -16.39 38.24
C GLY A 101 -39.68 -16.66 36.82
N ARG A 102 -38.90 -16.23 35.82
CA ARG A 102 -39.21 -16.43 34.39
C ARG A 102 -39.03 -17.90 34.00
N ASP A 103 -39.67 -18.29 32.90
CA ASP A 103 -39.54 -19.62 32.32
C ASP A 103 -38.08 -19.88 31.90
N PRO A 104 -37.43 -20.97 32.36
CA PRO A 104 -36.05 -21.29 31.99
C PRO A 104 -35.84 -21.45 30.48
N VAL A 105 -36.85 -21.90 29.73
CA VAL A 105 -36.76 -22.01 28.26
C VAL A 105 -36.73 -20.63 27.61
N ASP A 106 -37.48 -19.67 28.14
CA ASP A 106 -37.43 -18.29 27.65
C ASP A 106 -36.07 -17.66 27.96
N VAL A 107 -35.54 -17.87 29.17
CA VAL A 107 -34.20 -17.38 29.55
C VAL A 107 -33.12 -17.98 28.66
N ALA A 108 -33.12 -19.29 28.45
CA ALA A 108 -32.15 -19.96 27.59
C ALA A 108 -32.23 -19.48 26.13
N ARG A 109 -33.44 -19.20 25.62
CA ARG A 109 -33.65 -18.66 24.27
C ARG A 109 -33.12 -17.23 24.14
N GLU A 110 -33.34 -16.37 25.14
CA GLU A 110 -32.80 -15.01 25.19
C GLU A 110 -31.27 -15.02 25.25
N GLU A 111 -30.67 -15.86 26.10
CA GLU A 111 -29.22 -16.01 26.21
C GLU A 111 -28.59 -16.52 24.90
N HIS A 112 -29.23 -17.51 24.25
CA HIS A 112 -28.78 -18.00 22.96
C HIS A 112 -28.83 -16.92 21.87
N ALA A 113 -29.92 -16.15 21.82
CA ALA A 113 -30.06 -15.04 20.87
C ALA A 113 -29.01 -13.94 21.12
N ALA A 114 -28.73 -13.61 22.39
CA ALA A 114 -27.69 -12.65 22.77
C ALA A 114 -26.29 -13.13 22.36
N ARG A 115 -26.00 -14.43 22.53
CA ARG A 115 -24.73 -15.03 22.09
C ARG A 115 -24.56 -14.95 20.57
N LEU A 116 -25.59 -15.35 19.81
CA LEU A 116 -25.55 -15.26 18.35
C LEU A 116 -25.39 -13.82 17.85
N ALA A 117 -26.04 -12.85 18.51
CA ALA A 117 -25.88 -11.44 18.18
C ALA A 117 -24.43 -10.96 18.44
N THR A 118 -23.82 -11.41 19.55
CA THR A 118 -22.43 -11.09 19.89
C THR A 118 -21.44 -11.73 18.91
N GLU A 119 -21.63 -13.00 18.55
CA GLU A 119 -20.82 -13.69 17.54
C GLU A 119 -20.92 -13.00 16.19
N LYS A 120 -22.13 -12.61 15.76
CA LYS A 120 -22.33 -11.88 14.51
C LYS A 120 -21.62 -10.52 14.53
N GLN A 121 -21.70 -9.77 15.62
CA GLN A 121 -20.98 -8.51 15.78
C GLN A 121 -19.46 -8.71 15.76
N ALA A 122 -18.95 -9.77 16.40
CA ALA A 122 -17.53 -10.10 16.40
C ALA A 122 -17.04 -10.47 14.99
N ASP A 123 -17.83 -11.23 14.23
CA ASP A 123 -17.50 -11.60 12.85
C ASP A 123 -17.58 -10.42 11.89
N GLU A 124 -18.55 -9.53 12.07
CA GLU A 124 -18.64 -8.28 11.30
C GLU A 124 -17.43 -7.38 11.58
N LYS A 125 -17.06 -7.21 12.85
CA LYS A 125 -15.84 -6.50 13.25
C LYS A 125 -14.59 -7.14 12.66
N ARG A 126 -14.46 -8.47 12.71
CA ARG A 126 -13.33 -9.22 12.14
C ARG A 126 -13.21 -8.98 10.64
N ARG A 127 -14.32 -9.02 9.91
CA ARG A 127 -14.37 -8.75 8.45
C ARG A 127 -14.01 -7.30 8.13
N GLU A 128 -14.45 -6.35 8.95
CA GLU A 128 -14.06 -4.95 8.81
C GLU A 128 -12.57 -4.74 9.04
N GLU A 129 -12.01 -5.31 10.11
CA GLU A 129 -10.57 -5.27 10.39
C GLU A 129 -9.75 -5.93 9.27
N GLU A 130 -10.24 -7.03 8.69
CA GLU A 130 -9.60 -7.68 7.54
C GLU A 130 -9.64 -6.82 6.28
N ARG A 131 -10.79 -6.20 5.99
CA ARG A 131 -10.92 -5.22 4.89
C ARG A 131 -9.97 -4.05 5.07
N GLU A 132 -9.84 -3.54 6.30
CA GLU A 132 -8.93 -2.45 6.65
C GLU A 132 -7.45 -2.84 6.45
N ARG A 133 -7.05 -4.04 6.89
CA ARG A 133 -5.68 -4.55 6.70
C ARG A 133 -5.34 -4.81 5.23
N ASN A 134 -6.31 -5.22 4.42
CA ASN A 134 -6.06 -5.61 3.03
C ASN A 134 -6.04 -4.44 2.05
N ARG A 135 -6.22 -3.18 2.50
CA ARG A 135 -6.24 -2.03 1.60
C ARG A 135 -4.89 -1.82 0.90
N VAL A 136 -4.93 -1.34 -0.34
CA VAL A 136 -3.72 -1.10 -1.15
C VAL A 136 -3.73 0.28 -1.81
N PHE A 137 -2.54 0.79 -2.12
CA PHE A 137 -2.36 2.05 -2.84
C PHE A 137 -2.77 1.92 -4.32
N ALA A 138 -2.33 0.83 -4.96
CA ALA A 138 -2.65 0.53 -6.35
C ALA A 138 -2.86 -0.97 -6.54
N LYS A 139 -3.81 -1.32 -7.40
CA LYS A 139 -4.05 -2.68 -7.92
C LYS A 139 -4.59 -2.60 -9.33
N SER A 140 -4.52 -3.72 -10.04
CA SER A 140 -5.09 -3.83 -11.39
C SER A 140 -6.61 -3.76 -11.32
N CYS A 141 -7.22 -3.00 -12.22
CA CYS A 141 -8.68 -2.92 -12.42
C CYS A 141 -9.28 -4.24 -12.94
N LEU A 142 -8.44 -5.21 -13.33
CA LEU A 142 -8.88 -6.57 -13.63
C LEU A 142 -9.12 -7.39 -12.36
N ARG A 143 -8.62 -6.94 -11.20
CA ARG A 143 -8.96 -7.52 -9.90
C ARG A 143 -10.28 -6.92 -9.45
N GLY A 144 -11.34 -7.73 -9.47
CA GLY A 144 -12.69 -7.27 -9.09
C GLY A 144 -12.77 -6.71 -7.66
N VAL A 145 -13.90 -6.07 -7.36
CA VAL A 145 -14.18 -5.43 -6.06
C VAL A 145 -13.85 -6.36 -4.89
N GLY A 146 -12.99 -5.90 -3.97
CA GLY A 146 -12.59 -6.65 -2.78
C GLY A 146 -11.49 -7.68 -3.01
N CYS A 147 -11.02 -7.89 -4.24
CA CYS A 147 -9.82 -8.66 -4.55
C CYS A 147 -8.62 -7.71 -4.64
N ASN A 148 -7.72 -7.84 -3.68
CA ASN A 148 -6.45 -7.11 -3.66
C ASN A 148 -5.29 -8.06 -3.87
N ASP A 149 -5.48 -9.15 -4.60
CA ASP A 149 -4.37 -10.06 -4.91
C ASP A 149 -3.51 -9.46 -6.03
N ALA A 150 -2.22 -9.77 -6.00
CA ALA A 150 -1.36 -9.45 -7.13
C ALA A 150 -1.81 -10.25 -8.37
N GLY A 151 -1.67 -9.67 -9.56
CA GLY A 151 -1.97 -10.36 -10.81
C GLY A 151 -0.99 -11.51 -11.05
N ASP A 152 -1.51 -12.55 -11.71
CA ASP A 152 -0.82 -13.77 -12.09
C ASP A 152 -0.49 -13.81 -13.60
N GLN A 153 -0.87 -12.78 -14.34
CA GLN A 153 -0.64 -12.65 -15.78
C GLN A 153 0.09 -11.36 -16.10
N ARG A 154 0.76 -11.32 -17.26
CA ARG A 154 1.35 -10.09 -17.79
C ARG A 154 0.25 -9.13 -18.22
N GLU A 155 0.30 -7.90 -17.75
CA GLU A 155 -0.71 -6.88 -18.08
C GLU A 155 -0.09 -5.47 -18.24
N PRO A 156 -0.71 -4.56 -19.00
CA PRO A 156 -0.17 -3.23 -19.18
C PRO A 156 -0.37 -2.35 -17.94
N HIS A 157 0.54 -1.40 -17.71
CA HIS A 157 0.44 -0.43 -16.61
C HIS A 157 -0.87 0.38 -16.62
N THR A 158 -1.52 0.51 -17.78
CA THR A 158 -2.81 1.19 -17.93
C THR A 158 -3.94 0.53 -17.12
N ASN A 159 -3.76 -0.72 -16.68
CA ASN A 159 -4.70 -1.38 -15.77
C ASN A 159 -4.54 -0.93 -14.31
N PHE A 160 -3.50 -0.17 -13.98
CA PHE A 160 -3.26 0.33 -12.63
C PHE A 160 -3.45 1.83 -12.55
N ALA A 161 -3.00 2.57 -13.57
CA ALA A 161 -2.93 4.03 -13.53
C ALA A 161 -2.49 4.64 -14.87
N ASP A 162 -2.79 5.94 -15.03
CA ASP A 162 -2.07 6.79 -15.98
C ASP A 162 -0.62 7.00 -15.48
N MET A 163 0.32 7.02 -16.43
CA MET A 163 1.76 7.13 -16.17
C MET A 163 2.39 8.25 -17.01
N ALA A 164 3.40 8.90 -16.44
CA ALA A 164 4.28 9.82 -17.13
C ALA A 164 5.75 9.51 -16.88
N PHE A 165 6.56 9.82 -17.89
CA PHE A 165 7.99 9.61 -17.90
C PHE A 165 8.69 10.94 -18.06
N PHE A 166 9.60 11.24 -17.16
CA PHE A 166 10.36 12.47 -17.19
C PHE A 166 11.85 12.19 -17.34
N GLN A 167 12.55 13.07 -18.03
CA GLN A 167 14.00 13.08 -18.15
C GLN A 167 14.54 14.39 -17.58
N ALA A 168 15.57 14.28 -16.74
CA ALA A 168 16.28 15.44 -16.25
C ALA A 168 17.13 16.07 -17.36
N MET A 169 16.89 17.36 -17.61
CA MET A 169 17.63 18.13 -18.59
C MET A 169 19.02 18.48 -18.07
N PRO A 170 20.07 18.48 -18.92
CA PRO A 170 21.37 19.03 -18.55
C PRO A 170 21.17 20.47 -18.08
N ALA A 171 21.84 20.87 -17.00
CA ALA A 171 21.89 22.28 -16.62
C ALA A 171 22.50 23.07 -17.79
N SER A 172 21.73 23.99 -18.38
CA SER A 172 22.24 24.81 -19.47
C SER A 172 23.37 25.71 -18.95
N ASP A 173 24.48 25.68 -19.66
CA ASP A 173 25.60 26.60 -19.44
C ASP A 173 25.13 28.02 -19.81
N PRO A 174 25.12 29.00 -18.89
CA PRO A 174 24.61 30.35 -19.16
C PRO A 174 25.40 31.12 -20.25
N MET A 175 26.47 30.53 -20.79
CA MET A 175 27.33 31.11 -21.84
C MET A 175 27.02 30.65 -23.27
N THR A 176 26.17 29.64 -23.48
CA THR A 176 25.78 29.17 -24.82
C THR A 176 24.28 29.26 -25.02
N ASP A 177 23.78 30.51 -25.07
CA ASP A 177 22.42 30.81 -25.54
C ASP A 177 22.37 30.57 -27.06
N SER A 178 22.27 29.31 -27.48
CA SER A 178 21.90 28.96 -28.85
C SER A 178 20.38 28.86 -28.93
N ASP A 179 19.80 29.91 -29.51
CA ASP A 179 18.41 30.10 -29.93
C ASP A 179 17.65 28.80 -30.25
N THR A 180 17.13 28.14 -29.23
CA THR A 180 16.10 27.11 -29.38
C THR A 180 14.84 27.63 -28.70
N PRO A 181 13.79 28.04 -29.43
CA PRO A 181 12.64 28.69 -28.83
C PRO A 181 11.84 27.67 -27.99
N GLN A 182 12.08 27.64 -26.69
CA GLN A 182 11.18 27.02 -25.73
C GLN A 182 10.05 28.02 -25.42
N HIS A 183 8.87 27.78 -25.99
CA HIS A 183 7.73 28.70 -25.92
C HIS A 183 7.17 28.96 -24.51
N ALA A 184 7.66 28.30 -23.45
CA ALA A 184 7.39 28.68 -22.07
C ALA A 184 8.17 29.94 -21.60
N GLN A 185 9.19 30.38 -22.35
CA GLN A 185 9.96 31.60 -22.07
C GLN A 185 9.47 32.85 -22.82
N THR A 186 8.31 32.78 -23.50
CA THR A 186 7.77 33.97 -24.21
C THR A 186 6.98 34.92 -23.33
N VAL A 187 6.75 34.59 -22.05
CA VAL A 187 6.55 35.66 -21.05
C VAL A 187 7.92 36.29 -20.90
N LYS A 188 8.10 37.47 -21.51
CA LYS A 188 9.28 38.32 -21.32
C LYS A 188 9.74 38.25 -19.86
N LYS A 189 11.06 38.21 -19.66
CA LYS A 189 11.79 38.33 -18.38
C LYS A 189 11.45 39.65 -17.64
N GLU A 190 10.17 39.96 -17.44
CA GLU A 190 9.68 41.14 -16.74
C GLU A 190 9.46 40.75 -15.29
N LYS A 191 10.01 41.53 -14.36
CA LYS A 191 9.73 41.33 -12.94
C LYS A 191 8.25 41.64 -12.69
N PRO A 192 7.61 41.06 -11.67
CA PRO A 192 6.22 41.41 -11.32
C PRO A 192 5.99 42.92 -11.15
N GLU A 193 7.05 43.64 -10.78
CA GLU A 193 7.12 45.10 -10.60
C GLU A 193 7.08 45.90 -11.91
N ASP A 194 7.50 45.30 -13.03
CA ASP A 194 7.62 45.94 -14.34
C ASP A 194 6.32 45.88 -15.16
N ILE A 195 5.33 45.10 -14.71
CA ILE A 195 4.05 44.93 -15.41
C ILE A 195 3.22 46.23 -15.29
N PRO A 196 2.82 46.86 -16.42
CA PRO A 196 2.08 48.12 -16.41
C PRO A 196 0.72 48.00 -15.69
N LYS A 197 0.46 48.88 -14.72
CA LYS A 197 -0.81 48.92 -13.99
C LYS A 197 -1.96 49.39 -14.90
N PRO A 198 -3.17 48.80 -14.76
CA PRO A 198 -4.34 49.21 -15.55
C PRO A 198 -4.74 50.65 -15.24
N LYS A 199 -5.31 51.34 -16.24
CA LYS A 199 -5.81 52.72 -16.09
C LYS A 199 -6.99 52.75 -15.11
N LYS A 200 -7.07 53.76 -14.25
CA LYS A 200 -8.23 53.93 -13.34
C LYS A 200 -9.50 54.24 -14.16
N ARG A 201 -10.46 53.31 -14.16
CA ARG A 201 -11.78 53.46 -14.83
C ARG A 201 -12.89 53.83 -13.84
N SER A 202 -13.88 54.59 -14.30
CA SER A 202 -15.05 54.96 -13.49
C SER A 202 -15.89 53.72 -13.10
N ALA A 203 -16.74 53.85 -12.07
CA ALA A 203 -17.63 52.76 -11.65
C ALA A 203 -18.63 52.36 -12.75
N LEU A 204 -19.14 53.34 -13.50
CA LEU A 204 -20.08 53.10 -14.61
C LEU A 204 -19.44 52.29 -15.75
N TYR A 205 -18.18 52.57 -16.11
CA TYR A 205 -17.46 51.84 -17.14
C TYR A 205 -17.23 50.37 -16.75
N ARG A 206 -16.85 50.12 -15.49
CA ARG A 206 -16.63 48.77 -14.96
C ARG A 206 -17.92 47.95 -14.89
N TRP A 207 -19.06 48.61 -14.65
CA TRP A 207 -20.37 47.96 -14.66
C TRP A 207 -20.80 47.50 -16.05
N TRP A 208 -20.51 48.28 -17.11
CA TRP A 208 -20.88 47.94 -18.48
C TRP A 208 -19.92 46.94 -19.17
N ASN A 209 -18.61 47.06 -18.92
CA ASN A 209 -17.58 46.32 -19.65
C ASN A 209 -16.87 45.26 -18.80
N GLY A 210 -17.25 45.10 -17.53
CA GLY A 210 -16.59 44.19 -16.59
C GLY A 210 -15.21 44.68 -16.13
N ASN A 211 -14.53 43.84 -15.34
CA ASN A 211 -13.21 44.12 -14.76
C ASN A 211 -12.06 43.38 -15.46
N HIS A 212 -12.20 43.05 -16.74
CA HIS A 212 -11.22 42.24 -17.50
C HIS A 212 -9.80 42.83 -17.43
N GLU A 213 -9.61 44.14 -17.65
CA GLU A 213 -8.29 44.80 -17.56
C GLU A 213 -7.58 44.60 -16.20
N VAL A 214 -8.35 44.51 -15.10
CA VAL A 214 -7.80 44.31 -13.74
C VAL A 214 -7.53 42.82 -13.48
N MET A 215 -8.40 41.94 -13.97
CA MET A 215 -8.22 40.49 -13.88
C MET A 215 -7.01 40.04 -14.70
N ASP A 216 -6.85 40.55 -15.92
CA ASP A 216 -5.70 40.25 -16.79
C ASP A 216 -4.39 40.75 -16.18
N TYR A 217 -4.39 41.95 -15.60
CA TYR A 217 -3.23 42.48 -14.86
C TYR A 217 -2.88 41.59 -13.65
N GLN A 218 -3.85 41.19 -12.84
CA GLN A 218 -3.63 40.31 -11.70
C GLN A 218 -3.11 38.93 -12.14
N ALA A 219 -3.66 38.38 -13.23
CA ALA A 219 -3.19 37.12 -13.81
C ALA A 219 -1.76 37.23 -14.32
N ALA A 220 -1.40 38.33 -14.99
CA ALA A 220 -0.04 38.58 -15.47
C ALA A 220 0.97 38.73 -14.32
N VAL A 221 0.63 39.48 -13.27
CA VAL A 221 1.47 39.61 -12.06
C VAL A 221 1.63 38.28 -11.35
N ALA A 222 0.56 37.49 -11.24
CA ALA A 222 0.61 36.15 -10.64
C ALA A 222 1.49 35.19 -11.46
N ALA A 223 1.40 35.24 -12.79
CA ALA A 223 2.22 34.44 -13.70
C ALA A 223 3.71 34.82 -13.62
N ALA A 224 4.05 36.12 -13.62
CA ALA A 224 5.43 36.57 -13.47
C ALA A 224 6.02 36.20 -12.08
N ALA A 225 5.22 36.31 -11.02
CA ALA A 225 5.64 35.88 -9.70
C ALA A 225 5.84 34.35 -9.62
N ALA A 226 5.01 33.57 -10.32
CA ALA A 226 5.19 32.12 -10.44
C ALA A 226 6.47 31.76 -11.20
N ALA A 227 6.73 32.41 -12.33
CA ALA A 227 7.96 32.23 -13.10
C ALA A 227 9.22 32.57 -12.28
N SER A 228 9.19 33.67 -11.50
CA SER A 228 10.31 34.03 -10.61
C SER A 228 10.53 33.00 -9.49
N ARG A 229 9.46 32.44 -8.92
CA ARG A 229 9.58 31.35 -7.93
C ARG A 229 10.16 30.10 -8.57
N ALA A 230 9.67 29.71 -9.75
CA ALA A 230 10.17 28.55 -10.48
C ALA A 230 11.66 28.70 -10.81
N GLN A 231 12.12 29.88 -11.25
CA GLN A 231 13.54 30.16 -11.48
C GLN A 231 14.40 30.05 -10.21
N THR A 232 13.90 30.54 -9.07
CA THR A 232 14.60 30.44 -7.79
C THR A 232 14.67 28.99 -7.31
N ALA A 233 13.55 28.26 -7.44
CA ALA A 233 13.43 26.86 -7.06
C ALA A 233 14.34 25.92 -7.85
N THR A 234 14.54 26.22 -9.13
CA THR A 234 15.33 25.39 -10.05
C THR A 234 16.78 25.83 -10.14
N ALA A 235 17.20 26.85 -9.38
CA ALA A 235 18.60 27.25 -9.28
C ALA A 235 19.44 26.05 -8.79
N GLY A 236 20.42 25.64 -9.59
CA GLY A 236 21.25 24.46 -9.31
C GLY A 236 20.47 23.14 -9.31
N ALA A 237 19.35 23.05 -10.05
CA ALA A 237 18.59 21.81 -10.25
C ALA A 237 18.33 21.60 -11.75
N SER A 238 18.23 20.34 -12.16
CA SER A 238 17.83 19.95 -13.51
C SER A 238 16.31 19.92 -13.62
N LEU A 239 15.74 20.65 -14.57
CA LEU A 239 14.32 20.57 -14.91
C LEU A 239 13.98 19.17 -15.42
N LEU A 240 12.82 18.65 -15.01
CA LEU A 240 12.27 17.40 -15.50
C LEU A 240 11.37 17.68 -16.71
N ASP A 241 11.81 17.28 -17.89
CA ASP A 241 11.02 17.36 -19.12
C ASP A 241 10.17 16.11 -19.31
N LEU A 242 8.90 16.27 -19.70
CA LEU A 242 7.98 15.16 -19.92
C LEU A 242 8.31 14.53 -21.29
N ILE A 243 8.75 13.29 -21.31
CA ILE A 243 9.17 12.64 -22.56
C ILE A 243 8.09 11.74 -23.15
N SER A 244 7.19 11.20 -22.32
CA SER A 244 6.05 10.36 -22.73
C SER A 244 5.00 10.26 -21.63
N GLY A 245 3.76 9.91 -21.98
CA GLY A 245 2.65 9.73 -21.04
C GLY A 245 1.87 11.01 -20.76
N ARG A 246 1.15 11.05 -19.62
CA ARG A 246 0.30 12.18 -19.22
C ARG A 246 0.81 12.84 -17.96
N ALA A 247 0.93 14.17 -17.99
CA ALA A 247 1.44 14.97 -16.87
C ALA A 247 0.69 14.66 -15.56
N LEU A 248 1.45 14.49 -14.48
CA LEU A 248 0.94 14.05 -13.18
C LEU A 248 0.15 15.16 -12.50
N THR A 249 0.72 16.35 -12.41
CA THR A 249 0.08 17.50 -11.77
C THR A 249 0.54 18.78 -12.44
N TYR A 250 -0.20 19.86 -12.22
CA TYR A 250 0.24 21.18 -12.65
C TYR A 250 1.54 21.58 -11.94
N GLY A 251 2.30 22.49 -12.56
CA GLY A 251 3.54 23.00 -12.02
C GLY A 251 4.80 22.37 -12.59
N THR A 252 5.92 22.93 -12.16
CA THR A 252 7.26 22.61 -12.65
C THR A 252 7.94 21.61 -11.71
N TRP A 253 8.46 20.53 -12.28
CA TRP A 253 9.23 19.50 -11.57
C TRP A 253 10.72 19.62 -11.89
N ALA A 254 11.58 19.41 -10.89
CA ALA A 254 13.02 19.42 -11.05
C ALA A 254 13.70 18.47 -10.05
N VAL A 255 14.96 18.12 -10.31
CA VAL A 255 15.77 17.25 -9.47
C VAL A 255 17.15 17.86 -9.21
N ARG A 256 17.66 17.67 -8.00
CA ARG A 256 18.99 18.11 -7.55
C ARG A 256 19.72 16.93 -6.91
N GLY A 257 20.94 16.65 -7.35
CA GLY A 257 21.78 15.60 -6.76
C GLY A 257 22.58 16.10 -5.56
N ALA A 258 22.84 15.23 -4.58
CA ALA A 258 23.84 15.46 -3.55
C ALA A 258 25.24 15.16 -4.12
N SER A 259 26.15 16.12 -4.04
CA SER A 259 27.57 15.94 -4.35
C SER A 259 28.21 15.02 -3.29
N GLY A 260 28.49 13.76 -3.64
CA GLY A 260 29.06 12.77 -2.73
C GLY A 260 30.54 12.48 -3.03
N LEU A 261 31.41 12.79 -2.07
CA LEU A 261 32.77 12.27 -1.84
C LEU A 261 33.85 12.38 -2.95
N GLY A 262 34.67 13.43 -2.81
CA GLY A 262 36.10 13.39 -3.18
C GLY A 262 36.50 14.27 -4.35
N GLU A 263 36.84 15.53 -4.05
CA GLU A 263 37.64 16.47 -4.87
C GLU A 263 37.97 16.04 -6.32
N VAL A 264 37.06 16.35 -7.24
CA VAL A 264 37.41 17.09 -8.44
C VAL A 264 36.44 18.27 -8.53
N VAL A 265 37.00 19.47 -8.51
CA VAL A 265 36.35 20.77 -8.39
C VAL A 265 35.55 21.16 -9.66
N ALA A 266 34.91 20.20 -10.33
CA ALA A 266 34.16 20.43 -11.57
C ALA A 266 32.64 20.23 -11.46
N ALA A 267 32.12 19.77 -10.32
CA ALA A 267 30.67 19.66 -10.11
C ALA A 267 30.30 20.10 -8.70
N GLY A 268 30.20 21.42 -8.49
CA GLY A 268 29.65 22.00 -7.27
C GLY A 268 28.18 21.65 -7.07
N ALA A 269 27.56 22.15 -6.00
CA ALA A 269 26.12 22.10 -5.79
C ALA A 269 25.39 22.56 -7.08
N GLY A 270 24.75 21.62 -7.79
CA GLY A 270 24.21 21.86 -9.14
C GLY A 270 24.61 20.87 -10.23
N ALA A 271 25.29 19.76 -9.91
CA ALA A 271 25.55 18.69 -10.89
C ALA A 271 24.23 18.16 -11.50
N PRO A 272 24.10 18.09 -12.83
CA PRO A 272 22.88 17.57 -13.46
C PRO A 272 22.72 16.10 -13.09
N VAL A 273 21.57 15.75 -12.52
CA VAL A 273 21.21 14.34 -12.31
C VAL A 273 20.86 13.78 -13.68
N ALA A 274 21.66 12.89 -14.26
CA ALA A 274 21.18 12.10 -15.39
C ALA A 274 20.17 11.07 -14.83
N GLY A 275 18.91 11.47 -14.78
CA GLY A 275 17.86 10.72 -14.12
C GLY A 275 16.59 10.63 -14.96
N LEU A 276 15.97 9.45 -14.91
CA LEU A 276 14.64 9.21 -15.42
C LEU A 276 13.67 9.02 -14.24
N LEU A 277 12.51 9.65 -14.33
CA LEU A 277 11.45 9.52 -13.33
C LEU A 277 10.22 8.92 -13.97
N VAL A 278 9.70 7.85 -13.36
CA VAL A 278 8.33 7.39 -13.59
C VAL A 278 7.46 8.05 -12.54
N GLY A 279 6.34 8.61 -12.96
CA GLY A 279 5.26 8.95 -12.06
C GLY A 279 3.99 8.25 -12.47
N MET A 280 3.25 7.81 -11.48
CA MET A 280 2.01 7.06 -11.65
C MET A 280 0.96 7.62 -10.70
N MET A 281 -0.23 7.87 -11.23
CA MET A 281 -1.39 8.28 -10.46
C MET A 281 -2.53 7.30 -10.69
N PRO A 282 -2.77 6.38 -9.73
CA PRO A 282 -3.89 5.44 -9.80
C PRO A 282 -5.25 6.13 -10.02
N GLY A 283 -5.36 7.39 -9.63
CA GLY A 283 -6.44 8.28 -10.02
C GLY A 283 -7.79 7.72 -9.57
N ARG A 284 -8.71 7.58 -10.53
CA ARG A 284 -10.09 7.11 -10.34
C ARG A 284 -10.36 5.71 -10.92
N LEU A 285 -9.32 4.98 -11.33
CA LEU A 285 -9.47 3.76 -12.13
C LEU A 285 -10.32 2.69 -11.41
N ASN A 286 -10.37 2.75 -10.08
CA ASN A 286 -11.15 1.88 -9.22
C ASN A 286 -12.02 2.70 -8.22
N ASP A 287 -12.49 3.88 -8.64
CA ASP A 287 -13.33 4.75 -7.82
C ASP A 287 -14.59 4.02 -7.33
N GLY A 288 -14.85 4.10 -6.02
CA GLY A 288 -16.00 3.47 -5.36
C GLY A 288 -15.66 2.15 -4.64
N GLU A 289 -14.46 1.59 -4.87
CA GLU A 289 -14.00 0.43 -4.10
C GLU A 289 -13.44 0.87 -2.73
N GLN A 290 -13.83 0.15 -1.67
CA GLN A 290 -13.44 0.49 -0.29
C GLN A 290 -12.05 -0.05 0.09
N ASP A 291 -11.39 -0.75 -0.82
CA ASP A 291 -10.11 -1.43 -0.63
C ASP A 291 -8.90 -0.55 -1.01
N PHE A 292 -9.11 0.72 -1.36
CA PHE A 292 -8.02 1.68 -1.56
C PHE A 292 -7.63 2.40 -0.26
N ILE A 293 -6.35 2.70 -0.16
CA ILE A 293 -5.83 3.59 0.90
C ILE A 293 -6.04 5.03 0.44
N ASP A 294 -6.96 5.73 1.11
CA ASP A 294 -7.21 7.14 0.84
C ASP A 294 -6.03 8.04 1.26
N ARG A 295 -6.03 9.29 0.77
CA ARG A 295 -5.00 10.29 1.09
C ARG A 295 -4.83 10.53 2.59
N MET A 296 -5.92 10.54 3.37
CA MET A 296 -5.86 10.83 4.80
C MET A 296 -5.14 9.71 5.55
N ARG A 297 -5.40 8.46 5.18
CA ARG A 297 -4.72 7.28 5.72
C ARG A 297 -3.27 7.23 5.29
N LEU A 298 -2.99 7.42 4.00
CA LEU A 298 -1.61 7.51 3.48
C LEU A 298 -0.79 8.54 4.28
N ALA A 299 -1.38 9.70 4.61
CA ALA A 299 -0.71 10.74 5.37
C ALA A 299 -0.31 10.37 6.81
N GLN A 300 -0.79 9.24 7.33
CA GLN A 300 -0.45 8.67 8.64
C GLN A 300 0.49 7.45 8.53
N MET A 301 0.79 6.99 7.32
CA MET A 301 1.60 5.80 7.06
C MET A 301 3.04 6.17 6.75
N ARG A 302 4.00 5.32 7.15
CA ARG A 302 5.40 5.41 6.70
C ARG A 302 5.65 4.65 5.41
N GLU A 303 4.91 3.57 5.23
CA GLU A 303 4.92 2.69 4.06
C GLU A 303 3.49 2.26 3.79
N ALA A 304 3.15 2.05 2.53
CA ALA A 304 1.84 1.58 2.10
C ALA A 304 1.97 0.43 1.10
N PRO A 305 1.15 -0.63 1.23
CA PRO A 305 1.15 -1.74 0.28
C PRO A 305 0.64 -1.30 -1.09
N SER A 306 1.33 -1.69 -2.16
CA SER A 306 0.97 -1.49 -3.56
C SER A 306 1.12 -2.83 -4.28
N ARG A 307 0.18 -3.22 -5.16
CA ARG A 307 0.28 -4.47 -5.95
C ARG A 307 1.08 -4.34 -7.23
N VAL A 308 1.63 -3.15 -7.46
CA VAL A 308 2.56 -2.87 -8.54
C VAL A 308 3.68 -1.95 -8.06
N ARG A 309 4.91 -2.27 -8.46
CA ARG A 309 6.10 -1.44 -8.29
C ARG A 309 6.92 -1.44 -9.57
N TYR A 310 7.77 -0.44 -9.76
CA TYR A 310 8.49 -0.24 -11.02
C TYR A 310 9.99 -0.16 -10.80
N THR A 311 10.74 -0.60 -11.81
CA THR A 311 12.19 -0.42 -11.91
C THR A 311 12.59 0.16 -13.28
N TRP A 312 13.80 0.67 -13.40
CA TRP A 312 14.43 1.04 -14.66
C TRP A 312 15.44 -0.05 -14.99
N GLU A 313 15.24 -0.75 -16.10
CA GLU A 313 16.14 -1.79 -16.59
C GLU A 313 16.85 -1.33 -17.85
N ASN A 314 17.93 -2.01 -18.23
CA ASN A 314 18.57 -1.76 -19.51
C ASN A 314 18.09 -2.79 -20.54
N ASP A 315 17.66 -2.33 -21.71
CA ASP A 315 17.39 -3.21 -22.85
C ASP A 315 18.69 -3.86 -23.37
N SER A 316 18.58 -4.72 -24.39
CA SER A 316 19.73 -5.38 -25.01
C SER A 316 20.75 -4.44 -25.66
N ARG A 317 20.38 -3.17 -25.86
CA ARG A 317 21.21 -2.11 -26.41
C ARG A 317 21.75 -1.18 -25.32
N GLY A 318 21.40 -1.41 -24.05
CA GLY A 318 21.80 -0.58 -22.92
C GLY A 318 20.93 0.66 -22.69
N ASN A 319 19.78 0.78 -23.37
CA ASN A 319 18.87 1.89 -23.14
C ASN A 319 18.02 1.64 -21.89
N PRO A 320 17.81 2.65 -21.03
CA PRO A 320 16.92 2.52 -19.90
C PRO A 320 15.46 2.38 -20.34
N VAL A 321 14.80 1.34 -19.87
CA VAL A 321 13.38 1.03 -20.11
C VAL A 321 12.68 0.77 -18.77
N PRO A 322 11.47 1.29 -18.56
CA PRO A 322 10.71 1.03 -17.34
C PRO A 322 10.19 -0.41 -17.37
N HIS A 323 10.22 -1.07 -16.22
CA HIS A 323 9.70 -2.42 -16.03
C HIS A 323 8.77 -2.45 -14.81
N GLY A 324 7.60 -3.07 -14.94
CA GLY A 324 6.63 -3.18 -13.85
C GLY A 324 6.61 -4.59 -13.23
N TRP A 325 6.39 -4.65 -11.93
CA TRP A 325 6.37 -5.89 -11.15
C TRP A 325 5.08 -5.99 -10.34
N HIS A 326 4.38 -7.10 -10.49
CA HIS A 326 3.38 -7.50 -9.50
C HIS A 326 4.05 -7.78 -8.16
N THR A 327 3.45 -7.30 -7.07
CA THR A 327 4.04 -7.33 -5.74
C THR A 327 3.08 -7.95 -4.71
N PRO A 328 3.46 -9.06 -4.05
CA PRO A 328 2.60 -9.76 -3.10
C PRO A 328 2.72 -9.13 -1.71
N PRO A 329 1.76 -9.42 -0.80
CA PRO A 329 1.86 -9.07 0.60
C PRO A 329 3.23 -9.43 1.20
N GLY A 330 3.86 -8.47 1.88
CA GLY A 330 5.19 -8.60 2.50
C GLY A 330 6.35 -8.18 1.60
N ARG A 331 6.10 -7.90 0.31
CA ARG A 331 7.08 -7.31 -0.63
C ARG A 331 6.47 -6.16 -1.46
N ASP A 332 5.34 -5.66 -0.98
CA ASP A 332 4.46 -4.66 -1.60
C ASP A 332 4.59 -3.28 -0.95
N ASN A 333 5.41 -3.13 0.08
CA ASN A 333 5.54 -1.87 0.80
C ASN A 333 6.27 -0.82 -0.03
N VAL A 334 5.65 0.35 -0.18
CA VAL A 334 6.24 1.54 -0.81
C VAL A 334 6.28 2.66 0.23
N ARG A 335 7.42 3.34 0.35
CA ARG A 335 7.62 4.43 1.33
C ARG A 335 6.70 5.62 1.01
N VAL A 336 6.03 6.12 2.04
CA VAL A 336 5.11 7.27 1.92
C VAL A 336 5.76 8.51 2.53
N ARG A 337 5.90 9.58 1.76
CA ARG A 337 6.55 10.83 2.20
C ARG A 337 5.72 12.04 1.81
N LYS A 338 5.78 13.10 2.61
CA LYS A 338 5.13 14.39 2.32
C LYS A 338 6.16 15.30 1.67
N MET A 339 5.74 16.07 0.68
CA MET A 339 6.58 17.18 0.21
C MET A 339 6.42 18.36 1.17
N GLU A 340 7.55 18.93 1.58
CA GLU A 340 7.59 20.03 2.55
C GLU A 340 7.98 21.33 1.86
N TYR A 341 7.46 22.45 2.35
CA TYR A 341 7.78 23.75 1.77
C TYR A 341 9.16 24.22 2.24
N ASP A 342 10.09 24.38 1.31
CA ASP A 342 11.39 24.99 1.55
C ASP A 342 11.33 26.47 1.19
N SER A 343 11.40 27.32 2.22
CA SER A 343 11.40 28.78 2.07
C SER A 343 12.61 29.32 1.30
N SER A 344 13.74 28.61 1.29
CA SER A 344 14.96 29.02 0.59
C SER A 344 14.87 28.77 -0.91
N ALA A 345 14.32 27.61 -1.30
CA ALA A 345 14.01 27.28 -2.69
C ALA A 345 12.70 27.91 -3.18
N GLN A 346 11.88 28.47 -2.27
CA GLN A 346 10.51 28.92 -2.55
C GLN A 346 9.62 27.85 -3.23
N ALA A 347 9.88 26.58 -2.93
CA ALA A 347 9.24 25.42 -3.57
C ALA A 347 9.00 24.30 -2.57
N TYR A 348 8.20 23.31 -2.98
CA TYR A 348 8.05 22.09 -2.21
C TYR A 348 9.14 21.12 -2.57
N THR A 349 9.76 20.49 -1.57
CA THR A 349 10.89 19.59 -1.78
C THR A 349 10.70 18.27 -1.05
N PHE A 350 11.32 17.22 -1.58
CA PHE A 350 11.47 15.93 -0.94
C PHE A 350 12.86 15.37 -1.27
N THR A 351 13.60 14.89 -0.28
CA THR A 351 14.92 14.27 -0.48
C THR A 351 14.83 12.78 -0.24
N THR A 352 15.33 11.99 -1.18
CA THR A 352 15.36 10.53 -1.08
C THR A 352 16.24 10.05 0.07
N GLU A 353 15.98 8.83 0.53
CA GLU A 353 16.70 8.20 1.65
C GLU A 353 17.90 7.37 1.18
N GLU A 354 17.93 6.96 -0.08
CA GLU A 354 19.07 6.27 -0.69
C GLU A 354 20.24 7.23 -0.89
N GLU A 355 21.46 6.68 -0.80
CA GLU A 355 22.67 7.38 -1.20
C GLU A 355 23.06 7.04 -2.64
N PRO A 356 23.51 8.03 -3.44
CA PRO A 356 23.52 9.45 -3.12
C PRO A 356 22.10 10.03 -3.13
N ARG A 357 21.83 10.94 -2.17
CA ARG A 357 20.52 11.57 -2.02
C ARG A 357 20.15 12.43 -3.23
N ILE A 358 18.91 12.28 -3.69
CA ILE A 358 18.32 13.10 -4.74
C ILE A 358 17.20 13.93 -4.12
N THR A 359 17.23 15.24 -4.34
CA THR A 359 16.16 16.16 -3.93
C THR A 359 15.25 16.46 -5.11
N ILE A 360 13.98 16.09 -4.98
CA ILE A 360 12.90 16.41 -5.90
C ILE A 360 12.33 17.76 -5.49
N VAL A 361 12.18 18.65 -6.47
CA VAL A 361 11.65 20.00 -6.29
C VAL A 361 10.38 20.13 -7.13
N TRP A 362 9.32 20.65 -6.54
CA TRP A 362 8.07 20.93 -7.22
C TRP A 362 7.58 22.35 -6.92
N THR A 363 7.35 23.11 -7.99
CA THR A 363 6.80 24.46 -7.92
C THR A 363 5.39 24.47 -8.53
N PRO A 364 4.33 24.76 -7.76
CA PRO A 364 2.98 24.80 -8.28
C PRO A 364 2.76 26.04 -9.15
N ASP A 365 2.57 25.84 -10.46
CA ASP A 365 2.22 26.90 -11.40
C ASP A 365 0.74 26.76 -11.78
N ARG A 366 -0.14 27.56 -11.17
CA ARG A 366 -1.59 27.58 -11.44
C ARG A 366 -1.96 28.47 -12.64
N THR A 367 -1.12 28.54 -13.67
CA THR A 367 -1.49 29.23 -14.91
C THR A 367 -2.38 28.27 -15.71
N GLY A 368 -3.69 28.51 -15.72
CA GLY A 368 -4.72 27.66 -16.35
C GLY A 368 -4.68 27.60 -17.88
N GLU A 369 -3.50 27.57 -18.50
CA GLU A 369 -3.33 27.33 -19.93
C GLU A 369 -2.84 25.90 -20.17
N GLU A 370 -3.75 25.00 -20.54
CA GLU A 370 -3.39 23.76 -21.23
C GLU A 370 -2.90 24.13 -22.64
N LYS A 371 -1.59 24.22 -22.83
CA LYS A 371 -0.99 24.21 -24.16
C LYS A 371 -0.14 22.96 -24.34
N PRO A 372 -0.28 22.25 -25.48
CA PRO A 372 0.51 21.06 -25.75
C PRO A 372 1.98 21.48 -25.82
N TRP A 373 2.79 20.94 -24.91
CA TRP A 373 4.21 21.25 -24.84
C TRP A 373 4.94 20.50 -25.98
N ASN A 374 5.33 21.30 -26.98
CA ASN A 374 6.42 21.20 -27.95
C ASN A 374 6.90 19.83 -28.52
N THR A 375 6.80 19.74 -29.84
CA THR A 375 7.40 18.76 -30.78
C THR A 375 8.90 19.00 -31.02
N GLY A 376 9.73 18.88 -29.98
CA GLY A 376 11.19 19.03 -30.08
C GLY A 376 11.93 17.70 -30.32
N ASN A 377 12.69 17.62 -31.43
CA ASN A 377 13.64 16.55 -31.77
C ASN A 377 14.90 16.65 -30.89
N GLN A 378 14.87 16.02 -29.72
CA GLN A 378 16.09 15.48 -29.10
C GLN A 378 16.02 13.96 -29.17
N ALA A 379 17.16 13.26 -29.07
CA ALA A 379 17.21 11.80 -29.10
C ALA A 379 16.50 11.23 -27.84
N ARG A 380 15.18 11.16 -27.90
CA ARG A 380 14.32 10.63 -26.84
C ARG A 380 14.60 9.13 -26.70
N PRO A 381 14.71 8.58 -25.48
CA PRO A 381 14.62 7.15 -25.29
C PRO A 381 13.30 6.65 -25.91
N VAL A 382 13.36 5.62 -26.75
CA VAL A 382 12.16 4.97 -27.27
C VAL A 382 11.56 4.16 -26.12
N LEU A 383 10.65 4.78 -25.38
CA LEU A 383 10.00 4.13 -24.25
C LEU A 383 8.89 3.18 -24.73
N PRO A 384 8.81 1.96 -24.18
CA PRO A 384 7.71 1.07 -24.47
C PRO A 384 6.39 1.69 -24.00
N ASN A 385 5.40 1.71 -24.89
CA ASN A 385 4.02 2.08 -24.57
C ASN A 385 3.07 0.98 -25.08
N PRO A 386 2.43 0.22 -24.19
CA PRO A 386 2.43 0.35 -22.73
C PRO A 386 3.68 -0.29 -22.07
N VAL A 387 4.05 0.22 -20.89
CA VAL A 387 4.92 -0.51 -19.95
C VAL A 387 4.19 -1.77 -19.50
N ILE A 388 4.89 -2.90 -19.54
CA ILE A 388 4.35 -4.21 -19.14
C ILE A 388 4.69 -4.48 -17.68
N VAL A 389 3.71 -4.99 -16.95
CA VAL A 389 3.83 -5.48 -15.58
C VAL A 389 3.91 -7.01 -15.65
N ASP A 390 5.01 -7.57 -15.17
CA ASP A 390 5.23 -9.01 -15.16
C ASP A 390 4.65 -9.65 -13.88
N PRO A 391 4.09 -10.87 -13.99
CA PRO A 391 3.56 -11.61 -12.85
C PRO A 391 4.66 -12.13 -11.94
N LEU A 392 4.26 -12.55 -10.74
CA LEU A 392 5.17 -13.17 -9.80
C LEU A 392 5.77 -14.46 -10.39
N PRO A 393 7.07 -14.72 -10.17
CA PRO A 393 7.69 -15.95 -10.64
C PRO A 393 7.04 -17.16 -9.97
N ASP A 394 6.56 -18.12 -10.77
CA ASP A 394 6.09 -19.40 -10.27
C ASP A 394 7.27 -20.16 -9.65
N ASN A 395 7.23 -20.38 -8.33
CA ASN A 395 8.25 -21.12 -7.59
C ASN A 395 8.30 -22.63 -7.89
N THR A 396 7.64 -23.12 -8.94
CA THR A 396 7.41 -24.57 -9.17
C THR A 396 7.76 -25.09 -10.56
N GLY A 397 8.74 -24.55 -11.27
CA GLY A 397 9.21 -25.19 -12.50
C GLY A 397 10.57 -24.72 -13.04
N ARG A 398 11.33 -25.65 -13.64
CA ARG A 398 12.56 -25.38 -14.44
C ARG A 398 12.30 -24.55 -15.72
N THR A 399 11.10 -24.03 -15.88
CA THR A 399 10.55 -23.28 -17.04
C THR A 399 9.85 -21.99 -16.60
N ALA A 400 10.34 -21.32 -15.55
CA ALA A 400 9.91 -19.95 -15.25
C ALA A 400 10.30 -19.03 -16.42
N THR A 401 9.31 -18.48 -17.12
CA THR A 401 9.49 -17.55 -18.25
C THR A 401 9.60 -16.09 -17.82
N THR A 402 9.44 -15.81 -16.51
CA THR A 402 9.53 -14.47 -15.92
C THR A 402 10.71 -14.38 -14.96
N SER A 403 11.37 -13.22 -14.96
CA SER A 403 12.51 -12.97 -14.07
C SER A 403 12.03 -12.81 -12.63
N PRO A 404 12.82 -13.25 -11.63
CA PRO A 404 12.43 -13.05 -10.24
C PRO A 404 12.42 -11.56 -9.89
N MET A 405 11.46 -11.16 -9.05
CA MET A 405 11.31 -9.78 -8.62
C MET A 405 12.60 -9.25 -7.97
N PRO A 406 13.00 -8.00 -8.24
CA PRO A 406 14.20 -7.40 -7.66
C PRO A 406 14.20 -7.38 -6.12
N GLU A 407 15.38 -7.32 -5.52
CA GLU A 407 15.55 -7.07 -4.08
C GLU A 407 15.10 -5.65 -3.72
N GLU A 408 14.67 -5.43 -2.47
CA GLU A 408 14.15 -4.14 -1.98
C GLU A 408 15.10 -2.96 -2.30
N LYS A 409 16.41 -3.18 -2.18
CA LYS A 409 17.47 -2.19 -2.52
C LYS A 409 17.50 -1.75 -3.99
N SER A 410 16.75 -2.41 -4.87
CA SER A 410 16.62 -2.06 -6.29
C SER A 410 15.50 -1.06 -6.54
N PHE A 411 14.60 -0.88 -5.56
CA PHE A 411 13.48 0.05 -5.63
C PHE A 411 13.85 1.39 -4.98
N ALA A 412 13.88 2.45 -5.79
CA ALA A 412 13.97 3.84 -5.36
C ALA A 412 12.61 4.53 -5.56
N ASP A 413 11.55 3.86 -5.09
CA ASP A 413 10.17 4.33 -5.21
C ASP A 413 9.61 4.92 -3.93
N TYR A 414 8.68 5.86 -4.13
CA TYR A 414 8.01 6.60 -3.09
C TYR A 414 6.57 6.92 -3.51
N ILE A 415 5.67 6.97 -2.53
CA ILE A 415 4.37 7.64 -2.66
C ILE A 415 4.50 9.03 -2.05
N LEU A 416 4.45 10.05 -2.88
CA LEU A 416 4.51 11.44 -2.47
C LEU A 416 3.11 12.00 -2.21
N ILE A 417 2.93 12.58 -1.03
CA ILE A 417 1.75 13.34 -0.65
C ILE A 417 2.04 14.81 -0.90
N LEU A 418 1.37 15.36 -1.89
CA LEU A 418 1.44 16.77 -2.23
C LEU A 418 0.65 17.61 -1.21
N PRO A 419 1.09 18.86 -0.95
CA PRO A 419 0.53 19.74 0.08
C PRO A 419 -0.89 20.22 -0.24
N PHE A 420 -1.35 20.08 -1.49
CA PHE A 420 -2.68 20.51 -1.93
C PHE A 420 -3.71 19.37 -1.79
N PRO A 421 -4.88 19.64 -1.19
CA PRO A 421 -5.88 18.59 -0.93
C PRO A 421 -6.58 18.08 -2.19
N ASP A 422 -6.61 18.86 -3.26
CA ASP A 422 -7.16 18.52 -4.58
C ASP A 422 -6.23 17.63 -5.41
N LEU A 423 -4.96 17.49 -5.02
CA LEU A 423 -3.99 16.66 -5.73
C LEU A 423 -3.95 15.25 -5.13
N PRO A 424 -4.12 14.19 -5.95
CA PRO A 424 -3.96 12.82 -5.48
C PRO A 424 -2.49 12.56 -5.10
N PRO A 425 -2.22 11.63 -4.16
CA PRO A 425 -0.86 11.15 -3.93
C PRO A 425 -0.29 10.53 -5.20
N ILE A 426 1.02 10.72 -5.42
CA ILE A 426 1.71 10.29 -6.64
C ILE A 426 2.69 9.20 -6.27
N TYR A 427 2.63 8.05 -6.96
CA TYR A 427 3.74 7.11 -6.93
C TYR A 427 4.82 7.59 -7.87
N ILE A 428 6.06 7.65 -7.39
CA ILE A 428 7.24 7.96 -8.20
C ILE A 428 8.26 6.84 -8.07
N TYR A 429 9.06 6.68 -9.12
CA TYR A 429 10.28 5.88 -9.09
C TYR A 429 11.38 6.60 -9.85
N LEU A 430 12.54 6.74 -9.22
CA LEU A 430 13.71 7.37 -9.83
C LEU A 430 14.70 6.32 -10.32
N SER A 431 15.30 6.54 -11.49
CA SER A 431 16.47 5.77 -11.89
C SER A 431 17.59 5.99 -10.89
N LYS A 432 18.31 4.91 -10.55
CA LYS A 432 19.53 5.04 -9.77
C LYS A 432 20.53 5.95 -10.51
N PRO A 433 21.33 6.75 -9.77
CA PRO A 433 22.30 7.65 -10.38
C PRO A 433 23.30 6.88 -11.25
N PRO A 434 23.85 7.51 -12.29
CA PRO A 434 24.93 6.91 -13.06
C PRO A 434 26.10 6.50 -12.17
N VAL A 435 26.90 5.58 -12.67
CA VAL A 435 28.15 5.21 -11.97
C VAL A 435 29.26 6.21 -12.22
N GLU A 436 30.14 6.35 -11.25
CA GLU A 436 31.29 7.26 -11.29
C GLU A 436 32.61 6.49 -11.41
N PHE A 437 33.64 7.13 -11.96
CA PHE A 437 34.96 6.51 -12.10
C PHE A 437 35.56 6.15 -10.73
N LEU A 438 36.11 4.93 -10.61
CA LEU A 438 36.65 4.34 -9.37
C LEU A 438 35.63 4.09 -8.27
N GLU A 439 34.34 4.25 -8.56
CA GLU A 439 33.29 3.89 -7.62
C GLU A 439 33.35 2.39 -7.32
N VAL A 440 33.30 2.04 -6.03
CA VAL A 440 33.36 0.67 -5.54
C VAL A 440 32.11 0.36 -4.74
N GLU A 441 31.39 -0.68 -5.13
CA GLU A 441 30.23 -1.24 -4.42
C GLU A 441 30.17 -2.76 -4.69
N LEU A 442 29.20 -3.48 -4.11
CA LEU A 442 28.92 -4.84 -4.57
C LEU A 442 28.40 -4.79 -6.01
N TYR A 443 28.78 -5.77 -6.84
CA TYR A 443 28.35 -5.79 -8.24
C TYR A 443 26.83 -5.73 -8.41
N SER A 444 26.08 -6.38 -7.51
CA SER A 444 24.62 -6.33 -7.47
C SER A 444 24.05 -4.93 -7.24
N ASP A 445 24.77 -4.02 -6.57
CA ASP A 445 24.32 -2.65 -6.29
C ASP A 445 24.46 -1.72 -7.49
N PHE A 446 25.32 -2.08 -8.44
CA PHE A 446 25.41 -1.35 -9.71
C PHE A 446 24.38 -1.78 -10.76
N LYS A 447 23.56 -2.80 -10.49
CA LYS A 447 22.44 -3.13 -11.38
C LYS A 447 21.49 -1.94 -11.48
N CYS A 448 20.93 -1.73 -12.67
CA CYS A 448 20.00 -0.63 -12.98
C CYS A 448 20.63 0.78 -12.89
N ARG A 449 21.95 0.90 -12.73
CA ARG A 449 22.68 2.18 -12.83
C ARG A 449 23.22 2.38 -14.23
N SER A 450 23.04 3.58 -14.78
CA SER A 450 23.58 3.94 -16.09
C SER A 450 25.11 3.87 -16.07
N ARG A 451 25.67 3.23 -17.08
CA ARG A 451 27.13 3.18 -17.31
C ARG A 451 27.65 4.26 -18.23
N GLN A 452 26.75 5.15 -18.66
CA GLN A 452 27.07 6.30 -19.52
C GLN A 452 27.67 5.90 -20.89
N GLY A 453 27.64 4.61 -21.25
CA GLY A 453 28.28 4.07 -22.45
C GLY A 453 29.81 3.97 -22.39
N ILE A 454 30.45 4.54 -21.37
CA ILE A 454 31.91 4.67 -21.25
C ILE A 454 32.51 3.85 -20.10
N TYR A 455 31.70 3.39 -19.14
CA TYR A 455 32.16 2.64 -17.98
C TYR A 455 31.65 1.19 -17.97
N GLU A 456 32.33 0.33 -17.22
CA GLU A 456 31.89 -1.02 -16.87
C GLU A 456 32.22 -1.30 -15.39
N ALA A 457 31.46 -2.19 -14.73
CA ALA A 457 31.80 -2.67 -13.39
C ALA A 457 32.62 -3.95 -13.50
N ASP A 458 33.82 -3.89 -12.95
CA ASP A 458 34.80 -4.96 -12.96
C ASP A 458 34.79 -5.69 -11.60
N HIS A 459 34.62 -7.02 -11.60
CA HIS A 459 34.56 -7.81 -10.38
C HIS A 459 35.94 -8.01 -9.77
N MET A 460 36.09 -7.68 -8.50
CA MET A 460 37.34 -7.79 -7.75
C MET A 460 37.09 -8.62 -6.46
N PRO A 461 37.43 -9.92 -6.43
CA PRO A 461 38.16 -10.67 -7.47
C PRO A 461 37.23 -11.16 -8.59
N SER A 462 37.81 -11.75 -9.65
CA SER A 462 37.03 -12.24 -10.80
C SER A 462 35.87 -13.16 -10.38
N ALA A 463 34.69 -12.95 -10.97
CA ALA A 463 33.51 -13.77 -10.68
C ALA A 463 33.75 -15.28 -10.92
N ALA A 464 34.65 -15.65 -11.83
CA ALA A 464 35.03 -17.05 -12.07
C ALA A 464 35.78 -17.66 -10.88
N ALA A 465 36.72 -16.93 -10.27
CA ALA A 465 37.44 -17.36 -9.07
C ALA A 465 36.49 -17.53 -7.88
N VAL A 466 35.53 -16.62 -7.71
CA VAL A 466 34.50 -16.71 -6.66
C VAL A 466 33.62 -17.95 -6.85
N ARG A 467 33.11 -18.19 -8.07
CA ARG A 467 32.33 -19.41 -8.36
C ARG A 467 33.13 -20.68 -8.04
N SER A 468 34.40 -20.72 -8.42
CA SER A 468 35.29 -21.86 -8.15
C SER A 468 35.52 -22.07 -6.65
N ALA A 469 35.70 -20.99 -5.87
CA ALA A 469 35.84 -21.06 -4.42
C ALA A 469 34.58 -21.62 -3.75
N LEU A 470 33.41 -21.07 -4.09
CA LEU A 470 32.11 -21.51 -3.55
C LEU A 470 31.84 -22.99 -3.81
N LEU A 471 32.08 -23.45 -5.04
CA LEU A 471 31.89 -24.85 -5.41
C LEU A 471 32.91 -25.79 -4.76
N ARG A 472 34.12 -25.30 -4.44
CA ARG A 472 35.11 -26.08 -3.69
C ARG A 472 34.69 -26.25 -2.23
N GLU A 473 34.16 -25.20 -1.60
CA GLU A 473 33.67 -25.24 -0.22
C GLU A 473 32.40 -26.08 -0.10
N ASN A 474 31.48 -25.95 -1.05
CA ASN A 474 30.25 -26.73 -1.08
C ASN A 474 29.88 -27.16 -2.52
N PRO A 475 30.30 -28.37 -2.93
CA PRO A 475 30.01 -28.91 -4.26
C PRO A 475 28.51 -29.15 -4.54
N ARG A 476 27.64 -29.06 -3.53
CA ARG A 476 26.20 -29.28 -3.67
C ARG A 476 25.42 -28.00 -3.98
N LEU A 477 26.07 -26.84 -4.00
CA LEU A 477 25.39 -25.58 -4.33
C LEU A 477 24.80 -25.65 -5.75
N SER A 478 23.55 -25.23 -5.88
CA SER A 478 22.92 -25.14 -7.20
C SER A 478 23.59 -24.05 -8.05
N LYS A 479 23.65 -24.24 -9.36
CA LYS A 479 24.21 -23.25 -10.29
C LYS A 479 23.60 -21.84 -10.08
N LYS A 480 22.28 -21.78 -9.89
CA LYS A 480 21.55 -20.52 -9.66
C LYS A 480 22.07 -19.79 -8.42
N LEU A 481 22.19 -20.50 -7.30
CA LEU A 481 22.68 -19.92 -6.05
C LEU A 481 24.14 -19.47 -6.16
N VAL A 482 24.98 -20.24 -6.86
CA VAL A 482 26.38 -19.85 -7.13
C VAL A 482 26.46 -18.57 -7.97
N ASP A 483 25.63 -18.43 -9.00
CA ASP A 483 25.58 -17.23 -9.82
C ASP A 483 25.05 -16.01 -9.06
N GLU A 484 24.09 -16.20 -8.13
CA GLU A 484 23.59 -15.14 -7.24
C GLU A 484 24.68 -14.69 -6.25
N MET A 485 25.36 -15.63 -5.58
CA MET A 485 26.44 -15.32 -4.64
C MET A 485 27.64 -14.64 -5.34
N ALA A 486 27.98 -15.05 -6.57
CA ALA A 486 29.06 -14.44 -7.34
C ALA A 486 28.77 -12.99 -7.77
N GLN A 487 27.52 -12.53 -7.70
CA GLN A 487 27.14 -11.12 -7.93
C GLN A 487 27.23 -10.26 -6.66
N ASN A 488 27.37 -10.88 -5.48
CA ASN A 488 27.52 -10.18 -4.20
C ASN A 488 28.99 -10.10 -3.80
N VAL A 489 29.80 -9.59 -4.71
CA VAL A 489 31.25 -9.42 -4.58
C VAL A 489 31.58 -7.98 -4.94
N ALA A 490 32.61 -7.41 -4.33
CA ALA A 490 33.05 -6.06 -4.67
C ALA A 490 33.37 -5.93 -6.16
N ALA A 491 32.96 -4.81 -6.74
CA ALA A 491 33.29 -4.42 -8.09
C ALA A 491 33.71 -2.95 -8.12
N ILE A 492 34.58 -2.61 -9.06
CA ILE A 492 35.06 -1.26 -9.29
C ILE A 492 34.63 -0.76 -10.67
N VAL A 493 34.20 0.49 -10.74
CA VAL A 493 33.80 1.13 -11.99
C VAL A 493 35.03 1.67 -12.71
N VAL A 494 35.25 1.17 -13.91
CA VAL A 494 36.42 1.52 -14.74
C VAL A 494 36.00 1.81 -16.17
N PRO A 495 36.79 2.58 -16.95
CA PRO A 495 36.56 2.79 -18.36
C PRO A 495 36.45 1.46 -19.12
N LYS A 496 35.53 1.40 -20.07
CA LYS A 496 35.26 0.24 -20.90
C LYS A 496 36.52 -0.30 -21.54
N GLU A 497 37.37 0.57 -22.08
CA GLU A 497 38.62 0.17 -22.72
C GLU A 497 39.58 -0.52 -21.74
N ILE A 498 39.63 -0.09 -20.48
CA ILE A 498 40.48 -0.72 -19.46
C ILE A 498 39.95 -2.11 -19.10
N HIS A 499 38.65 -2.22 -18.78
CA HIS A 499 38.03 -3.50 -18.46
C HIS A 499 38.22 -4.49 -19.63
N GLN A 500 37.84 -4.07 -20.84
CA GLN A 500 37.82 -4.94 -22.01
C GLN A 500 39.22 -5.35 -22.51
N LYS A 501 40.23 -4.48 -22.38
CA LYS A 501 41.57 -4.73 -22.96
C LYS A 501 42.60 -5.16 -21.96
N LEU A 502 42.51 -4.74 -20.70
CA LEU A 502 43.59 -4.91 -19.72
C LEU A 502 43.19 -5.77 -18.54
N SER A 503 41.92 -5.76 -18.14
CA SER A 503 41.49 -6.56 -17.00
C SER A 503 41.43 -8.04 -17.32
N GLU A 504 42.01 -8.86 -16.45
CA GLU A 504 41.99 -10.33 -16.55
C GLU A 504 40.62 -10.91 -16.19
N THR A 505 39.82 -10.14 -15.48
CA THR A 505 38.45 -10.49 -15.05
C THR A 505 37.45 -10.42 -16.21
N TYR A 506 37.80 -9.71 -17.29
CA TYR A 506 36.92 -9.49 -18.43
C TYR A 506 36.79 -10.74 -19.31
N GLY A 507 35.54 -11.11 -19.62
CA GLY A 507 35.22 -11.99 -20.75
C GLY A 507 35.94 -13.35 -20.76
N GLY A 508 36.17 -13.97 -19.60
CA GLY A 508 36.81 -15.29 -19.52
C GLY A 508 38.30 -15.30 -19.88
N ARG A 509 38.97 -14.14 -19.89
CA ARG A 509 40.41 -14.02 -20.10
C ARG A 509 41.24 -14.65 -19.00
N ASN A 510 40.66 -14.80 -17.81
CA ASN A 510 41.33 -15.49 -16.72
C ASN A 510 41.55 -16.97 -17.08
N SER A 511 42.81 -17.42 -17.07
CA SER A 511 43.13 -18.80 -17.46
C SER A 511 42.59 -19.79 -16.41
N PRO A 512 42.25 -21.04 -16.77
CA PRO A 512 41.80 -22.04 -15.80
C PRO A 512 42.76 -22.23 -14.62
N VAL A 513 44.07 -22.17 -14.89
CA VAL A 513 45.13 -22.26 -13.86
C VAL A 513 45.06 -21.08 -12.90
N GLN A 514 44.90 -19.87 -13.43
CA GLN A 514 44.81 -18.66 -12.63
C GLN A 514 43.50 -18.62 -11.82
N ILE A 515 42.37 -19.06 -12.39
CA ILE A 515 41.09 -19.20 -11.67
C ILE A 515 41.25 -20.16 -10.47
N GLU A 516 41.89 -21.31 -10.68
CA GLU A 516 42.14 -22.27 -9.60
C GLU A 516 43.02 -21.66 -8.51
N LEU A 517 44.08 -20.93 -8.88
CA LEU A 517 44.97 -20.25 -7.93
C LEU A 517 44.22 -19.14 -7.15
N ASP A 518 43.52 -18.26 -7.87
CA ASP A 518 42.76 -17.14 -7.31
C ASP A 518 41.69 -17.62 -6.36
N SER A 519 40.97 -18.68 -6.73
CA SER A 519 39.91 -19.24 -5.89
C SER A 519 40.43 -19.68 -4.52
N LYS A 520 41.70 -20.14 -4.40
CA LYS A 520 42.31 -20.58 -3.13
C LYS A 520 42.69 -19.41 -2.22
N ASN A 521 42.83 -18.19 -2.76
CA ASN A 521 43.11 -16.98 -1.99
C ASN A 521 42.49 -15.76 -2.68
N LEU A 522 41.19 -15.59 -2.45
CA LEU A 522 40.38 -14.52 -3.03
C LEU A 522 40.86 -13.13 -2.61
N ARG A 523 41.34 -12.98 -1.36
CA ARG A 523 41.92 -11.72 -0.85
C ARG A 523 43.12 -11.29 -1.68
N ALA A 524 44.06 -12.20 -1.94
CA ALA A 524 45.22 -11.91 -2.78
C ALA A 524 44.84 -11.74 -4.26
N ALA A 525 43.76 -12.36 -4.73
CA ALA A 525 43.25 -12.18 -6.09
C ALA A 525 42.73 -10.75 -6.32
N VAL A 526 42.05 -10.13 -5.34
CA VAL A 526 41.66 -8.71 -5.40
C VAL A 526 42.86 -7.81 -5.65
N ASP A 527 43.92 -7.99 -4.85
CA ASP A 527 45.13 -7.20 -4.95
C ASP A 527 45.76 -7.33 -6.34
N ARG A 528 45.93 -8.57 -6.82
CA ARG A 528 46.47 -8.85 -8.14
C ARG A 528 45.64 -8.24 -9.27
N ASN A 529 44.32 -8.44 -9.25
CA ASN A 529 43.43 -7.96 -10.31
C ASN A 529 43.43 -6.43 -10.38
N LEU A 530 43.41 -5.73 -9.23
CA LEU A 530 43.52 -4.27 -9.21
C LEU A 530 44.90 -3.79 -9.67
N ASP A 531 45.98 -4.43 -9.21
CA ASP A 531 47.34 -4.04 -9.58
C ASP A 531 47.61 -4.20 -11.07
N ALA A 532 46.97 -5.17 -11.73
CA ALA A 532 47.05 -5.36 -13.19
C ALA A 532 46.51 -4.15 -13.98
N ILE A 533 45.43 -3.52 -13.49
CA ILE A 533 44.82 -2.35 -14.15
C ILE A 533 45.30 -1.01 -13.59
N ARG A 534 46.00 -1.00 -12.45
CA ARG A 534 46.49 0.22 -11.76
C ARG A 534 47.22 1.22 -12.67
N PRO A 535 48.16 0.83 -13.55
CA PRO A 535 48.84 1.79 -14.43
C PRO A 535 47.87 2.50 -15.38
N ALA A 536 46.86 1.79 -15.88
CA ALA A 536 45.86 2.34 -16.79
C ALA A 536 44.86 3.25 -16.08
N LEU A 537 44.50 2.93 -14.83
CA LEU A 537 43.67 3.81 -14.00
C LEU A 537 44.37 5.17 -13.78
N LYS A 538 45.68 5.15 -13.46
CA LYS A 538 46.48 6.38 -13.34
C LYS A 538 46.53 7.19 -14.64
N ALA A 539 46.70 6.51 -15.77
CA ALA A 539 46.68 7.16 -17.07
C ALA A 539 45.33 7.82 -17.40
N ASN A 540 44.24 7.39 -16.73
CA ASN A 540 42.90 7.96 -16.83
C ASN A 540 42.57 8.94 -15.69
N GLY A 541 43.58 9.48 -15.00
CA GLY A 541 43.43 10.55 -14.02
C GLY A 541 43.24 10.10 -12.57
N ALA A 542 43.32 8.80 -12.28
CA ALA A 542 43.28 8.30 -10.91
C ALA A 542 44.57 8.66 -10.14
N THR A 543 44.42 9.19 -8.93
CA THR A 543 45.54 9.34 -7.99
C THR A 543 45.83 8.02 -7.26
N GLU A 544 47.06 7.86 -6.74
CA GLU A 544 47.41 6.69 -5.92
C GLU A 544 46.48 6.57 -4.71
N THR A 545 46.18 7.69 -4.06
CA THR A 545 45.29 7.75 -2.89
C THR A 545 43.88 7.26 -3.21
N GLN A 546 43.33 7.63 -4.37
CA GLN A 546 42.01 7.14 -4.80
C GLN A 546 42.02 5.63 -5.08
N ILE A 547 43.07 5.11 -5.72
CA ILE A 547 43.20 3.68 -6.00
C ILE A 547 43.33 2.87 -4.70
N GLU A 548 44.12 3.35 -3.73
CA GLU A 548 44.25 2.69 -2.43
C GLU A 548 42.96 2.78 -1.60
N ALA A 549 42.22 3.89 -1.68
CA ALA A 549 40.90 4.01 -1.06
C ALA A 549 39.89 3.02 -1.67
N ALA A 550 39.85 2.91 -3.00
CA ALA A 550 39.03 1.93 -3.70
C ALA A 550 39.41 0.48 -3.29
N LYS A 551 40.72 0.19 -3.22
CA LYS A 551 41.25 -1.10 -2.72
C LYS A 551 40.77 -1.41 -1.30
N ALA A 552 40.90 -0.47 -0.39
CA ALA A 552 40.46 -0.62 1.00
C ALA A 552 38.95 -0.91 1.09
N LYS A 553 38.14 -0.16 0.32
CA LYS A 553 36.68 -0.35 0.25
C LYS A 553 36.30 -1.73 -0.32
N MET A 554 36.97 -2.19 -1.39
CA MET A 554 36.73 -3.54 -1.93
C MET A 554 37.00 -4.63 -0.89
N HIS A 555 38.09 -4.50 -0.13
CA HIS A 555 38.41 -5.43 0.95
C HIS A 555 37.40 -5.38 2.09
N GLU A 556 36.91 -4.20 2.46
CA GLU A 556 35.85 -4.06 3.45
C GLU A 556 34.55 -4.75 3.02
N LEU A 557 34.08 -4.47 1.81
CA LEU A 557 32.86 -5.08 1.27
C LEU A 557 32.97 -6.60 1.22
N ASN A 558 34.08 -7.12 0.70
CA ASN A 558 34.30 -8.56 0.59
C ASN A 558 34.39 -9.27 1.96
N ARG A 559 34.96 -8.63 2.98
CA ARG A 559 34.89 -9.14 4.37
C ARG A 559 33.48 -9.14 4.91
N ASN A 560 32.73 -8.06 4.69
CA ASN A 560 31.36 -7.91 5.20
C ASN A 560 30.40 -8.95 4.63
N VAL A 561 30.61 -9.40 3.37
CA VAL A 561 29.84 -10.49 2.76
C VAL A 561 30.42 -11.88 3.04
N GLY A 562 31.49 -11.98 3.84
CA GLY A 562 32.10 -13.24 4.26
C GLY A 562 32.92 -13.94 3.17
N LEU A 563 33.42 -13.21 2.16
CA LEU A 563 34.21 -13.79 1.08
C LEU A 563 35.60 -14.24 1.53
N TYR A 564 36.16 -13.55 2.53
CA TYR A 564 37.41 -13.86 3.22
C TYR A 564 37.52 -13.05 4.52
N GLU A 565 38.48 -13.42 5.38
CA GLU A 565 38.81 -12.69 6.62
C GLU A 565 39.79 -11.52 6.41
#